data_AF-A0A958YVW6-F1
#
_entry.id   AF-A0A958YVW6-F1
#
_cell.length_a   1.000
_cell.length_b   1.000
_cell.length_c   1.000
_cell.angle_alpha   90.00
_cell.angle_beta   90.00
_cell.angle_gamma   90.00
#
_symmetry.space_group_name_H-M   'P 1'
#
loop_
_entity.id
_entity.type
_entity.pdbx_description
1 polymer ?
#
loop_
_entity_poly.entity_id
_entity_poly.type
_entity_poly.pdbx_seq_one_letter_code
_entity_poly.pdbx_strand_id
1 'polypeptide(L)'
;MAKEWILNSAMNRFQLNFKRNVGTTSESIRKCSPKSIDEWRTYYFKNVRPKEHIEELGKKLYVKITEVIQSEVNEISEEDCVNYMLQLVIERTFDGYMTEINTVYGQLQKILGIKIEAAPDEWDRLFNV
;
A
#
# COMPACT_ATOMS: atom_id res chain seq x y z
N MET A 1 -12.33 -14.10 -8.28
CA MET A 1 -13.64 -14.23 -7.56
C MET A 1 -14.02 -12.90 -6.90
N ALA A 2 -15.30 -12.55 -6.72
CA ALA A 2 -15.72 -11.25 -6.17
C ALA A 2 -15.14 -10.91 -4.78
N LYS A 3 -14.85 -11.90 -3.94
CA LYS A 3 -14.31 -11.73 -2.57
C LYS A 3 -12.78 -11.64 -2.48
N GLU A 4 -12.08 -11.88 -3.58
CA GLU A 4 -10.62 -12.05 -3.59
C GLU A 4 -9.88 -10.76 -3.21
N TRP A 5 -10.39 -9.61 -3.66
CA TRP A 5 -9.81 -8.31 -3.31
C TRP A 5 -9.92 -8.02 -1.80
N ILE A 6 -11.00 -8.43 -1.13
CA ILE A 6 -11.18 -8.28 0.32
C ILE A 6 -10.15 -9.14 1.06
N LEU A 7 -10.03 -10.41 0.68
CA LEU A 7 -9.08 -11.33 1.28
C LEU A 7 -7.64 -10.82 1.12
N ASN A 8 -7.28 -10.35 -0.08
CA ASN A 8 -5.95 -9.80 -0.35
C ASN A 8 -5.70 -8.49 0.41
N SER A 9 -6.67 -7.60 0.47
CA SER A 9 -6.58 -6.33 1.22
C SER A 9 -6.38 -6.60 2.71
N ALA A 10 -7.20 -7.47 3.30
CA ALA A 10 -7.10 -7.85 4.71
C ALA A 10 -5.77 -8.57 5.02
N MET A 11 -5.34 -9.50 4.17
CA MET A 11 -4.05 -10.20 4.34
C MET A 11 -2.87 -9.22 4.37
N ASN A 12 -2.84 -8.24 3.46
CA ASN A 12 -1.79 -7.23 3.40
C ASN A 12 -1.86 -6.27 4.59
N ARG A 13 -3.05 -5.75 4.91
CA ARG A 13 -3.27 -4.82 6.02
C ARG A 13 -2.81 -5.38 7.36
N PHE A 14 -3.21 -6.63 7.65
CA PHE A 14 -2.82 -7.32 8.88
C PHE A 14 -1.51 -8.12 8.71
N GLN A 15 -0.86 -7.98 7.55
CA GLN A 15 0.44 -8.56 7.23
C GLN A 15 0.51 -10.08 7.44
N LEU A 16 -0.61 -10.78 7.30
CA LEU A 16 -0.71 -12.23 7.51
C LEU A 16 0.03 -13.00 6.40
N ASN A 17 0.21 -12.40 5.23
CA ASN A 17 1.01 -12.93 4.12
C ASN A 17 2.51 -12.64 4.22
N PHE A 18 2.99 -11.92 5.24
CA PHE A 18 4.40 -11.53 5.33
C PHE A 18 5.28 -12.72 5.70
N LYS A 19 6.56 -12.66 5.30
CA LYS A 19 7.58 -13.71 5.54
C LYS A 19 7.61 -14.24 6.97
N ARG A 20 7.38 -13.40 7.98
CA ARG A 20 7.35 -13.85 9.39
C ARG A 20 6.24 -14.86 9.68
N ASN A 21 5.10 -14.72 8.99
CA ASN A 21 3.93 -15.56 9.16
C ASN A 21 3.98 -16.79 8.26
N VAL A 22 4.21 -16.61 6.96
CA VAL A 22 4.14 -17.71 5.97
C VAL A 22 5.51 -18.27 5.54
N GLY A 23 6.61 -17.75 6.08
CA GLY A 23 7.97 -18.13 5.69
C GLY A 23 8.44 -17.51 4.37
N THR A 24 9.67 -17.83 3.96
CA THR A 24 10.23 -17.41 2.66
C THR A 24 9.73 -18.32 1.54
N THR A 25 8.44 -18.23 1.19
CA THR A 25 7.81 -19.13 0.22
C THR A 25 8.57 -19.19 -1.12
N SER A 26 8.93 -18.05 -1.70
CA SER A 26 9.69 -17.98 -2.97
C SER A 26 11.08 -18.60 -2.89
N GLU A 27 11.78 -18.45 -1.76
CA GLU A 27 13.10 -19.07 -1.57
C GLU A 27 12.97 -20.58 -1.32
N SER A 28 11.98 -20.96 -0.52
CA SER A 28 11.71 -22.33 -0.10
C SER A 28 11.26 -23.20 -1.26
N ILE A 29 10.41 -22.67 -2.16
CA ILE A 29 9.95 -23.40 -3.35
C ILE A 29 11.10 -23.62 -4.34
N ARG A 30 12.03 -22.66 -4.47
CA ARG A 30 13.24 -22.82 -5.28
C ARG A 30 14.17 -23.90 -4.70
N LYS A 31 14.37 -23.92 -3.38
CA LYS A 31 15.13 -24.97 -2.69
C LYS A 31 14.51 -26.36 -2.87
N CYS A 32 13.18 -26.44 -2.82
CA CYS A 32 12.45 -27.69 -3.03
C CYS A 32 12.46 -28.15 -4.50
N SER A 33 12.39 -27.23 -5.47
CA SER A 33 12.24 -27.53 -6.90
C SER A 33 11.19 -28.64 -7.19
N PRO A 34 9.96 -28.51 -6.65
CA PRO A 34 8.97 -29.58 -6.68
C PRO A 34 8.43 -29.84 -8.09
N LYS A 35 8.15 -31.11 -8.40
CA LYS A 35 7.53 -31.54 -9.67
C LYS A 35 5.99 -31.58 -9.59
N SER A 36 5.44 -31.50 -8.39
CA SER A 36 3.99 -31.47 -8.16
C SER A 36 3.60 -30.58 -7.00
N ILE A 37 2.31 -30.22 -6.95
CA ILE A 37 1.74 -29.44 -5.84
C ILE A 37 1.80 -30.22 -4.51
N ASP A 38 1.69 -31.55 -4.55
CA ASP A 38 1.72 -32.39 -3.34
C ASP A 38 3.13 -32.50 -2.76
N GLU A 39 4.15 -32.54 -3.63
CA GLU A 39 5.55 -32.46 -3.21
C GLU A 39 5.84 -31.12 -2.54
N TRP A 40 5.37 -30.01 -3.14
CA TRP A 40 5.48 -28.70 -2.52
C TRP A 40 4.76 -28.62 -1.18
N ARG A 41 3.52 -29.11 -1.11
CA ARG A 41 2.70 -29.12 0.12
C ARG A 41 3.41 -29.87 1.24
N THR A 42 3.92 -31.05 0.94
CA THR A 42 4.66 -31.90 1.88
C THR A 42 5.92 -31.20 2.37
N TYR A 43 6.71 -30.64 1.44
CA TYR A 43 7.92 -29.90 1.78
C TYR A 43 7.62 -28.67 2.64
N TYR A 44 6.62 -27.87 2.24
CA TYR A 44 6.26 -26.64 2.94
C TYR A 44 5.83 -26.91 4.37
N PHE A 45 4.91 -27.87 4.58
CA PHE A 45 4.41 -28.19 5.91
C PHE A 45 5.45 -28.85 6.81
N LYS A 46 6.44 -29.53 6.22
CA LYS A 46 7.56 -30.12 6.96
C LYS A 46 8.65 -29.10 7.31
N ASN A 47 8.99 -28.18 6.42
CA ASN A 47 10.23 -27.39 6.51
C ASN A 47 10.03 -25.88 6.69
N VAL A 48 8.84 -25.34 6.40
CA VAL A 48 8.61 -23.88 6.40
C VAL A 48 7.67 -23.48 7.53
N ARG A 49 6.43 -23.98 7.50
CA ARG A 49 5.40 -23.74 8.52
C ARG A 49 4.47 -24.95 8.59
N PRO A 50 4.11 -25.43 9.79
CA PRO A 50 3.17 -26.53 9.92
C PRO A 50 1.77 -26.15 9.40
N LYS A 51 0.97 -27.15 9.03
CA LYS A 51 -0.37 -26.94 8.46
C LYS A 51 -1.28 -26.18 9.43
N GLU A 52 -1.19 -26.54 10.70
CA GLU A 52 -1.97 -25.99 11.81
C GLU A 52 -1.75 -24.49 11.93
N HIS A 53 -0.50 -24.02 11.75
CA HIS A 53 -0.18 -22.58 11.75
C HIS A 53 -0.86 -21.84 10.59
N ILE A 54 -0.92 -22.43 9.40
CA ILE A 54 -1.62 -21.82 8.26
C ILE A 54 -3.13 -21.79 8.47
N GLU A 55 -3.69 -22.84 9.06
CA GLU A 55 -5.11 -22.88 9.45
C GLU A 55 -5.44 -21.83 10.52
N GLU A 56 -4.56 -21.63 11.50
CA GLU A 56 -4.67 -20.56 12.49
C GLU A 56 -4.59 -19.16 11.88
N LEU A 57 -3.70 -18.93 10.90
CA LEU A 57 -3.66 -17.68 10.15
C LEU A 57 -4.98 -17.46 9.39
N GLY A 58 -5.59 -18.51 8.84
CA GLY A 58 -6.91 -18.45 8.21
C GLY A 58 -8.02 -18.05 9.19
N LYS A 59 -8.03 -18.64 10.39
CA LYS A 59 -8.97 -18.27 11.48
C LYS A 59 -8.78 -16.82 11.91
N LYS A 60 -7.53 -16.37 12.06
CA LYS A 60 -7.20 -14.97 12.36
C LYS A 60 -7.68 -14.03 11.26
N LEU A 61 -7.49 -14.38 9.99
CA LEU A 61 -7.99 -13.60 8.86
C LEU A 61 -9.52 -13.45 8.92
N TYR A 62 -10.24 -14.53 9.21
CA TYR A 62 -11.69 -14.52 9.37
C TYR A 62 -12.13 -13.50 10.44
N VAL A 63 -11.60 -13.63 11.66
CA VAL A 63 -11.88 -12.70 12.77
C VAL A 63 -11.57 -11.25 12.39
N LYS A 64 -10.42 -11.01 11.75
CA LYS A 64 -10.03 -9.66 11.32
C LYS A 64 -10.99 -9.06 10.30
N ILE A 65 -11.58 -9.86 9.42
CA ILE A 65 -12.56 -9.38 8.44
C ILE A 65 -13.92 -9.15 9.11
N THR A 66 -14.42 -10.13 9.86
CA THR A 66 -15.79 -10.13 10.38
C THR A 66 -15.98 -9.27 11.62
N GLU A 67 -14.92 -8.99 12.37
CA GLU A 67 -15.02 -8.15 13.57
C GLU A 67 -14.41 -6.77 13.29
N VAL A 68 -13.14 -6.72 12.92
CA VAL A 68 -12.41 -5.44 12.81
C VAL A 68 -12.82 -4.67 11.56
N ILE A 69 -12.63 -5.25 10.37
CA ILE A 69 -12.99 -4.54 9.12
C ILE A 69 -14.49 -4.26 9.05
N GLN A 70 -15.33 -5.21 9.48
CA GLN A 70 -16.77 -4.99 9.47
C GLN A 70 -17.18 -3.83 10.41
N SER A 71 -16.62 -3.73 11.62
CA SER A 71 -16.89 -2.58 12.51
C SER A 71 -16.47 -1.27 11.87
N GLU A 72 -15.25 -1.22 11.32
CA GLU A 72 -14.74 0.00 10.68
C GLU A 72 -15.58 0.39 9.45
N VAL A 73 -16.03 -0.57 8.64
CA VAL A 73 -16.92 -0.29 7.50
C VAL A 73 -18.27 0.26 7.97
N ASN A 74 -18.81 -0.24 9.08
CA ASN A 74 -20.05 0.25 9.64
C ASN A 74 -19.93 1.66 10.23
N GLU A 75 -18.72 2.08 10.61
CA GLU A 75 -18.44 3.42 11.14
C GLU A 75 -18.28 4.47 10.03
N ILE A 76 -18.06 4.07 8.77
CA ILE A 76 -17.91 4.98 7.64
C ILE A 76 -19.27 5.56 7.24
N SER A 77 -19.38 6.89 7.30
CA SER A 77 -20.53 7.62 6.77
C SER A 77 -20.36 8.00 5.30
N GLU A 78 -21.46 8.41 4.66
CA GLU A 78 -21.43 8.98 3.31
C GLU A 78 -20.61 10.29 3.28
N GLU A 79 -20.73 11.11 4.33
CA GLU A 79 -19.98 12.36 4.47
C GLU A 79 -18.47 12.11 4.54
N ASP A 80 -18.01 11.09 5.28
CA ASP A 80 -16.59 10.71 5.30
C ASP A 80 -16.07 10.37 3.90
N CYS A 81 -16.88 9.66 3.10
CA CYS A 81 -16.54 9.30 1.73
C CYS A 81 -16.44 10.55 0.84
N VAL A 82 -17.41 11.46 0.91
CA VAL A 82 -17.41 12.71 0.13
C VAL A 82 -16.23 13.59 0.53
N ASN A 83 -15.99 13.77 1.82
CA ASN A 83 -14.89 14.57 2.34
C ASN A 83 -13.53 13.98 1.94
N TYR A 84 -13.36 12.65 2.00
CA TYR A 84 -12.14 12.01 1.54
C TYR A 84 -11.88 12.26 0.05
N MET A 85 -12.92 12.22 -0.79
CA MET A 85 -12.81 12.52 -2.22
C MET A 85 -12.46 13.99 -2.48
N LEU A 86 -13.09 14.93 -1.76
CA LEU A 86 -12.77 16.36 -1.87
C LEU A 86 -11.33 16.64 -1.45
N GLN A 87 -10.89 16.11 -0.31
CA GLN A 87 -9.52 16.22 0.16
C GLN A 87 -8.52 15.61 -0.84
N LEU A 88 -8.84 14.45 -1.41
CA LEU A 88 -7.96 13.80 -2.38
C LEU A 88 -7.78 14.63 -3.65
N VAL A 89 -8.85 15.25 -4.15
CA VAL A 89 -8.85 15.97 -5.43
C VAL A 89 -8.38 17.41 -5.28
N ILE A 90 -8.67 18.07 -4.17
CA ILE A 90 -8.36 19.50 -3.96
C ILE A 90 -7.10 19.66 -3.11
N GLU A 91 -7.13 19.21 -1.85
CA GLU A 91 -6.04 19.47 -0.91
C GLU A 91 -4.77 18.73 -1.31
N ARG A 92 -4.85 17.41 -1.53
CA ARG A 92 -3.65 16.59 -1.81
C ARG A 92 -3.00 16.94 -3.15
N THR A 93 -3.78 17.34 -4.15
CA THR A 93 -3.23 17.74 -5.45
C THR A 93 -2.51 19.09 -5.36
N PHE A 94 -3.11 20.05 -4.63
CA PHE A 94 -2.49 21.34 -4.38
C PHE A 94 -1.21 21.21 -3.55
N ASP A 95 -1.26 20.44 -2.46
CA ASP A 95 -0.08 20.18 -1.61
C ASP A 95 1.03 19.49 -2.39
N GLY A 96 0.68 18.54 -3.26
CA GLY A 96 1.61 17.88 -4.18
C GLY A 96 2.29 18.88 -5.12
N TYR A 97 1.51 19.75 -5.76
CA TYR A 97 2.01 20.80 -6.66
C TYR A 97 2.94 21.79 -5.93
N MET A 98 2.54 22.27 -4.76
CA MET A 98 3.36 23.17 -3.96
C MET A 98 4.66 22.51 -3.48
N THR A 99 4.60 21.23 -3.12
CA THR A 99 5.79 20.46 -2.74
C THR A 99 6.76 20.32 -3.91
N GLU A 100 6.24 20.07 -5.12
CA GLU A 100 7.04 20.00 -6.34
C GLU A 100 7.74 21.35 -6.61
N ILE A 101 6.99 22.46 -6.62
CA ILE A 101 7.54 23.81 -6.79
C ILE A 101 8.66 24.09 -5.78
N ASN A 102 8.39 23.85 -4.49
CA ASN A 102 9.35 24.11 -3.42
C ASN A 102 10.61 23.25 -3.57
N THR A 103 10.44 21.99 -3.97
CA THR A 103 11.55 21.07 -4.21
C THR A 103 12.39 21.52 -5.39
N VAL A 104 11.76 21.89 -6.51
CA VAL A 104 12.45 22.36 -7.72
C VAL A 104 13.21 23.66 -7.44
N TYR A 105 12.57 24.67 -6.85
CA TYR A 105 13.25 25.91 -6.49
C TYR A 105 14.38 25.66 -5.49
N GLY A 106 14.14 24.86 -4.44
CA GLY A 106 15.17 24.52 -3.46
C GLY A 106 16.39 23.85 -4.10
N GLN A 107 16.17 22.91 -5.01
CA GLN A 107 17.24 22.24 -5.74
C GLN A 107 17.98 23.19 -6.69
N LEU A 108 17.27 23.98 -7.49
CA LEU A 108 17.87 24.92 -8.43
C LEU A 108 18.67 26.01 -7.72
N GLN A 109 18.15 26.58 -6.63
CA GLN A 109 18.90 27.54 -5.80
C GLN A 109 20.22 26.96 -5.30
N LYS A 110 20.21 25.69 -4.86
CA LYS A 110 21.42 25.00 -4.41
C LYS A 110 22.43 24.80 -5.54
N ILE A 111 21.97 24.49 -6.75
CA ILE A 111 22.83 24.28 -7.92
C ILE A 111 23.42 25.61 -8.41
N LEU A 112 22.60 26.66 -8.48
CA LEU A 112 22.99 27.95 -9.06
C LEU A 112 23.68 28.87 -8.04
N GLY A 113 23.56 28.58 -6.73
CA GLY A 113 24.14 29.40 -5.67
C GLY A 113 23.50 30.78 -5.52
N ILE A 114 22.34 31.00 -6.15
CA ILE A 114 21.57 32.25 -6.11
C ILE A 114 20.15 31.95 -5.65
N LYS A 115 19.51 32.94 -5.03
CA LYS A 115 18.09 32.87 -4.66
C LYS A 115 17.25 32.89 -5.94
N ILE A 116 16.26 32.00 -6.03
CA ILE A 116 15.29 31.96 -7.12
C ILE A 116 13.96 32.40 -6.53
N GLU A 117 13.32 33.32 -7.22
CA GLU A 117 12.00 33.85 -6.85
C GLU A 117 11.04 33.54 -8.00
N ALA A 118 9.76 33.38 -7.67
CA ALA A 118 8.73 33.23 -8.69
C ALA A 118 8.71 34.47 -9.58
N ALA A 119 8.41 34.27 -10.87
CA ALA A 119 8.26 35.39 -11.79
C ALA A 119 7.10 36.30 -11.34
N PRO A 120 7.18 37.62 -11.57
CA PRO A 120 6.07 38.53 -11.30
C PRO A 120 4.83 38.18 -12.15
N ASP A 121 3.63 38.45 -11.62
CA ASP A 121 2.34 38.16 -12.26
C ASP A 121 2.21 38.78 -13.68
N GLU A 122 2.87 39.91 -13.92
CA GLU A 122 2.92 40.56 -15.23
C GLU A 122 3.68 39.71 -16.27
N TRP A 123 4.72 39.00 -15.85
CA TRP A 123 5.56 38.19 -16.73
C TRP A 123 4.87 36.87 -17.07
N ASP A 124 4.25 36.20 -16.10
CA ASP A 124 3.46 34.98 -16.33
C ASP A 124 2.36 35.22 -17.38
N ARG A 125 1.62 36.35 -17.27
CA ARG A 125 0.53 36.68 -18.18
C ARG A 125 0.97 37.15 -19.57
N LEU A 126 2.10 37.86 -19.67
CA LEU A 126 2.58 38.41 -20.94
C LEU A 126 3.38 37.41 -21.77
N PHE A 127 4.09 36.50 -21.10
CA PHE A 127 5.04 35.61 -21.76
C PHE A 127 4.68 34.13 -21.67
N ASN A 128 3.59 33.75 -20.99
CA ASN A 128 3.18 32.35 -20.79
C ASN A 128 4.37 31.49 -20.28
N VAL A 129 5.15 32.05 -19.36
CA VAL A 129 6.22 31.34 -18.66
C VAL A 129 5.63 30.64 -17.44
#